data_AF-A0A7G8UH06-F1
#
_entry.id   AF-A0A7G8UH06-F1
#
_cell.length_a   1.000
_cell.length_b   1.000
_cell.length_c   1.000
_cell.angle_alpha   90.00
_cell.angle_beta   90.00
_cell.angle_gamma   90.00
#
_symmetry.space_group_name_H-M   'P 1'
#
loop_
_entity.id
_entity.type
_entity.pdbx_description
1 polymer ?
#
loop_
_entity_poly.entity_id
_entity_poly.type
_entity_poly.pdbx_seq_one_letter_code
_entity_poly.pdbx_strand_id
1 'polypeptide(L)' 'MVFFAFVGFYFMPVIAFLFIVALLRAIKKVVNNRPYTKELFWSGVLFATITWTIVILALNPNGL' A
#
# COMPACT_ATOMS: atom_id res chain seq x y z
N MET A 1 -14.16 -13.73 5.63
CA MET A 1 -13.75 -13.67 4.21
C MET A 1 -14.46 -12.54 3.44
N VAL A 2 -15.78 -12.39 3.51
CA VAL A 2 -16.51 -11.25 2.88
C VAL A 2 -16.01 -9.87 3.34
N PHE A 3 -15.68 -9.72 4.63
CA PHE A 3 -15.12 -8.47 5.18
C PHE A 3 -13.76 -8.11 4.54
N PHE A 4 -12.89 -9.09 4.30
CA PHE A 4 -11.59 -8.86 3.65
C PHE A 4 -11.73 -8.54 2.16
N ALA A 5 -12.71 -9.12 1.46
CA ALA A 5 -13.03 -8.76 0.08
C ALA A 5 -13.59 -7.33 -0.02
N PHE A 6 -14.43 -6.92 0.93
CA PHE A 6 -15.00 -5.57 0.98
C PHE A 6 -13.94 -4.51 1.31
N VAL A 7 -13.09 -4.78 2.30
CA VAL A 7 -11.93 -3.94 2.64
C VAL A 7 -10.91 -3.92 1.50
N GLY A 8 -10.67 -5.06 0.86
CA GLY A 8 -9.83 -5.14 -0.34
C GLY A 8 -10.35 -4.26 -1.47
N PHE A 9 -11.64 -4.35 -1.81
CA PHE A 9 -12.19 -3.65 -2.96
C PHE A 9 -12.39 -2.14 -2.74
N TYR A 10 -12.94 -1.75 -1.57
CA TYR A 10 -13.24 -0.34 -1.27
C TYR A 10 -12.06 0.41 -0.64
N PHE A 11 -11.25 -0.25 0.18
CA PHE A 11 -10.16 0.40 0.93
C PHE A 11 -8.81 0.34 0.18
N MET A 12 -8.56 -0.63 -0.72
CA MET A 12 -7.35 -0.62 -1.55
C MET A 12 -7.12 0.65 -2.34
N PRO A 13 -8.09 1.24 -3.06
CA PRO A 13 -7.82 2.45 -3.84
C PRO A 13 -7.34 3.61 -2.95
N VAL A 14 -7.86 3.71 -1.72
CA VAL A 14 -7.43 4.72 -0.74
C VAL A 14 -6.00 4.43 -0.25
N ILE A 15 -5.69 3.18 0.07
CA ILE A 15 -4.35 2.77 0.55
C ILE A 15 -3.30 2.92 -0.56
N ALA A 16 -3.66 2.57 -1.80
CA ALA A 16 -2.82 2.74 -2.98
C ALA A 16 -2.56 4.22 -3.28
N PHE A 17 -3.58 5.08 -3.15
CA PHE A 17 -3.41 6.52 -3.29
C PHE A 17 -2.45 7.08 -2.22
N LEU A 18 -2.61 6.69 -0.95
CA LEU A 18 -1.71 7.09 0.12
C LEU A 18 -0.27 6.60 -0.12
N PHE A 19 -0.12 5.38 -0.64
CA PHE A 19 1.18 4.83 -1.04
C PHE A 19 1.85 5.69 -2.12
N ILE A 20 1.13 6.07 -3.18
CA ILE A 20 1.66 6.93 -4.25
C ILE A 20 2.06 8.30 -3.69
N VAL A 21 1.24 8.90 -2.82
CA VAL A 21 1.56 10.20 -2.19
C VAL A 21 2.80 10.11 -1.30
N ALA A 22 2.95 9.03 -0.52
CA ALA A 22 4.14 8.79 0.29
C ALA A 22 5.40 8.63 -0.58
N LEU A 23 5.27 7.92 -1.71
CA LEU A 23 6.34 7.68 -2.66
C LEU A 23 6.76 8.99 -3.37
N LEU A 24 5.80 9.81 -3.80
CA LEU A 24 6.07 11.15 -4.34
C LEU A 24 6.75 12.07 -3.31
N ARG A 25 6.36 12.02 -2.04
CA ARG A 25 7.06 12.76 -0.97
C ARG A 25 8.48 12.26 -0.75
N ALA A 26 8.69 10.94 -0.77
CA ALA A 26 10.02 10.36 -0.66
C ALA A 26 10.91 10.83 -1.83
N ILE A 27 10.44 10.72 -3.08
CA ILE A 27 11.15 11.20 -4.27
C ILE A 27 11.46 12.70 -4.15
N LYS A 28 10.49 13.53 -3.78
CA LYS A 28 10.69 14.98 -3.62
C LYS A 28 11.74 15.29 -2.54
N LYS A 29 11.81 14.50 -1.46
CA LYS A 29 12.84 14.66 -0.42
C LYS A 29 14.22 14.20 -0.86
N VAL A 30 14.31 13.09 -1.60
CA VAL A 30 15.55 12.61 -2.23
C VAL A 30 16.12 13.68 -3.15
N VAL A 31 15.29 14.24 -4.04
CA VAL A 31 15.70 15.33 -4.96
C VAL A 31 16.18 16.57 -4.21
N ASN A 32 15.60 16.87 -3.05
CA ASN A 32 15.99 18.02 -2.21
C ASN A 32 17.09 17.69 -1.18
N ASN A 33 17.77 16.54 -1.26
CA ASN A 33 18.79 16.08 -0.30
C ASN A 33 18.33 16.13 1.17
N ARG A 34 17.04 15.90 1.43
CA ARG A 34 16.48 15.83 2.79
C ARG A 34 16.37 14.38 3.27
N PRO A 35 16.50 14.10 4.58
CA PRO A 35 16.30 12.76 5.10
C PRO A 35 14.88 12.26 4.79
N TYR A 36 14.82 11.10 4.13
CA TYR A 36 13.60 10.48 3.59
C TYR A 36 13.32 9.08 4.17
N THR A 37 14.11 8.65 5.17
CA THR A 37 14.04 7.30 5.76
C THR A 37 12.66 6.96 6.33
N LYS A 38 11.96 7.97 6.88
CA LYS A 38 10.60 7.80 7.42
C LYS A 38 9.58 7.55 6.32
N GLU A 39 9.64 8.32 5.24
CA GLU A 39 8.75 8.15 4.08
C GLU A 39 9.02 6.84 3.34
N LEU A 40 10.30 6.45 3.22
CA LEU A 40 10.69 5.18 2.62
C LEU A 40 10.11 4.00 3.42
N PHE A 41 10.28 4.01 4.75
CA PHE A 41 9.73 2.96 5.63
C PHE A 41 8.20 2.87 5.53
N TRP A 42 7.50 4.01 5.60
CA TRP A 42 6.04 4.05 5.45
C TRP A 42 5.57 3.57 4.08
N SER A 43 6.28 3.91 3.01
CA SER A 43 5.97 3.40 1.67
C SER A 43 6.17 1.89 1.60
N GLY A 44 7.25 1.35 2.17
CA GLY A 44 7.49 -0.10 2.23
C GLY A 44 6.42 -0.86 3.01
N VAL A 45 5.99 -0.34 4.17
CA VAL A 45 4.92 -0.94 4.97
C VAL A 45 3.58 -0.92 4.22
N LEU A 46 3.23 0.20 3.58
CA LEU A 46 2.02 0.31 2.76
C LEU A 46 2.06 -0.66 1.57
N PHE A 47 3.20 -0.77 0.89
CA PHE A 47 3.40 -1.69 -0.22
C PHE A 47 3.28 -3.16 0.20
N ALA A 48 3.93 -3.53 1.31
CA ALA A 48 3.84 -4.87 1.89
C ALA A 48 2.38 -5.20 2.27
N THR A 49 1.65 -4.24 2.83
CA THR A 49 0.24 -4.42 3.21
C THR A 49 -0.64 -4.65 1.98
N ILE A 50 -0.45 -3.87 0.90
CA ILE A 50 -1.19 -4.05 -0.35
C ILE A 50 -0.87 -5.42 -0.98
N THR A 51 0.41 -5.75 -1.12
CA THR A 51 0.84 -7.02 -1.73
C THR A 51 0.35 -8.22 -0.93
N TRP A 52 0.41 -8.17 0.40
CA TRP A 52 -0.13 -9.22 1.26
C TRP A 52 -1.65 -9.38 1.09
N THR A 53 -2.38 -8.28 0.96
CA THR A 53 -3.84 -8.31 0.74
C THR A 53 -4.17 -8.91 -0.64
N ILE A 54 -3.44 -8.55 -1.69
CA ILE A 54 -3.61 -9.13 -3.03
C ILE A 54 -3.29 -10.62 -3.02
N VAL A 55 -2.19 -11.03 -2.39
CA VAL A 55 -1.77 -12.44 -2.33
C VAL A 55 -2.81 -13.29 -1.59
N ILE A 56 -3.36 -12.81 -0.49
CA ILE A 56 -4.43 -13.52 0.23
C ILE A 56 -5.69 -13.69 -0.64
N LEU A 57 -6.08 -12.65 -1.38
CA LEU A 57 -7.21 -12.72 -2.31
C LEU A 57 -6.94 -13.66 -3.50
N ALA A 58 -5.71 -13.67 -4.00
CA ALA A 58 -5.29 -14.51 -5.12
C ALA A 58 -5.17 -15.99 -4.73
N LEU A 59 -4.72 -16.30 -3.50
CA LEU A 59 -4.64 -17.66 -2.97
C LEU A 59 -6.01 -18.22 -2.55
N ASN A 60 -6.99 -17.36 -2.26
CA ASN A 60 -8.38 -17.73 -2.01
C ASN A 60 -9.32 -17.00 -2.98
N PRO A 61 -9.31 -17.34 -4.29
CA PRO A 61 -10.13 -16.67 -5.29
C PRO A 61 -11.64 -16.97 -5.14
N ASN A 62 -11.99 -18.05 -4.42
CA ASN A 62 -13.35 -18.57 -4.28
C ASN A 62 -13.84 -18.44 -2.83
N GLY A 63 -14.14 -17.24 -2.36
CA GLY A 63 -14.80 -17.05 -1.07
C GLY A 63 -16.27 -17.54 -1.01
N LEU A 64 -16.51 -18.82 -1.36
CA LEU A 64 -17.72 -19.60 -1.07
C LEU A 64 -17.34 -20.86 -0.31
#